data_AF-E0W4M0-F1
#
_entry.id   AF-E0W4M0-F1
#
_cell.length_a   1.000
_cell.length_b   1.000
_cell.length_c   1.000
_cell.angle_alpha   90.00
_cell.angle_beta   90.00
_cell.angle_gamma   90.00
#
_symmetry.space_group_name_H-M   'P 1'
#
loop_
_entity.id
_entity.type
_entity.pdbx_description
1 polymer ?
#
loop_
_entity_poly.entity_id
_entity_poly.type
_entity_poly.pdbx_seq_one_letter_code
_entity_poly.pdbx_strand_id
1 'polypeptide(L)' 'MGTSSMVGHYVCHILKDGQWIIYNDNKVALSECPPKELGYLYLYEQIKSSPQ' A
#
# COMPACT_ATOMS: atom_id res chain seq x y z
N MET A 1 -10.66 5.30 -5.25
CA MET A 1 -10.40 4.60 -6.52
C MET A 1 -11.70 4.52 -7.29
N GLY A 2 -11.68 4.81 -8.59
CA GLY A 2 -12.87 4.87 -9.44
C GLY A 2 -12.70 4.03 -10.70
N THR A 3 -13.79 3.86 -11.45
CA THR A 3 -13.82 3.08 -12.69
C THR A 3 -13.43 3.89 -13.94
N SER A 4 -13.27 5.21 -13.81
CA SER A 4 -12.86 6.08 -14.91
C SER A 4 -11.35 5.98 -15.16
N SER A 5 -10.95 5.86 -16.42
CA SER A 5 -9.55 5.97 -16.84
C SER A 5 -9.04 7.42 -16.82
N MET A 6 -9.95 8.41 -16.79
CA MET A 6 -9.61 9.84 -16.91
C MET A 6 -9.45 10.54 -15.55
N VAL A 7 -10.11 10.02 -14.51
CA VAL A 7 -10.11 10.60 -13.16
C VAL A 7 -10.10 9.52 -12.10
N GLY A 8 -9.44 9.78 -10.98
CA GLY A 8 -9.36 8.85 -9.87
C GLY A 8 -8.77 9.49 -8.63
N HIS A 9 -8.59 8.67 -7.59
CA HIS A 9 -7.97 9.07 -6.33
C HIS A 9 -6.92 8.04 -5.95
N TYR A 10 -5.67 8.48 -5.78
CA TYR A 10 -4.56 7.63 -5.39
C TYR A 10 -4.37 7.66 -3.87
N VAL A 11 -4.17 6.49 -3.31
CA VAL A 11 -3.73 6.27 -1.93
C VAL A 11 -2.64 5.22 -1.95
N CYS A 12 -1.83 5.14 -0.90
CA CYS A 12 -0.87 4.05 -0.78
C CYS A 12 -0.99 3.36 0.59
N HIS A 13 -0.74 2.06 0.57
CA HIS A 13 -0.57 1.25 1.77
C HIS A 13 0.91 0.89 1.86
N ILE A 14 1.55 1.21 2.98
CA ILE A 14 2.96 0.93 3.22
C ILE A 14 3.08 0.03 4.44
N LEU A 15 3.84 -1.05 4.31
CA LEU A 15 4.24 -1.86 5.45
C LEU A 15 5.42 -1.16 6.15
N LYS A 16 5.20 -0.71 7.38
CA LYS A 16 6.20 -0.04 8.20
C LYS A 16 6.14 -0.64 9.61
N ASP A 17 7.30 -1.01 10.15
CA ASP A 17 7.42 -1.55 11.50
C ASP A 17 6.46 -2.73 11.78
N GLY A 18 6.25 -3.58 10.77
CA GLY A 18 5.34 -4.74 10.83
C GLY A 18 3.85 -4.40 10.70
N GLN A 19 3.49 -3.14 10.51
CA GLN A 19 2.10 -2.68 10.41
C GLN A 19 1.80 -2.05 9.05
N TRP A 20 0.62 -2.32 8.51
CA TRP A 20 0.16 -1.66 7.30
C TRP A 20 -0.46 -0.31 7.64
N ILE A 21 0.03 0.75 7.01
CA ILE A 21 -0.46 2.11 7.19
C ILE A 21 -1.02 2.62 5.87
N ILE A 22 -2.23 3.18 5.89
CA ILE A 22 -2.80 3.90 4.75
C ILE A 22 -2.41 5.38 4.83
N TYR A 23 -1.88 5.89 3.72
CA TYR A 23 -1.65 7.31 3.48
C TYR A 23 -2.66 7.78 2.43
N ASN A 24 -3.57 8.63 2.86
CA ASN A 24 -4.61 9.23 2.02
C ASN A 24 -4.54 10.74 2.18
N ASP A 25 -3.76 11.37 1.30
CA ASP A 25 -3.41 12.79 1.38
C ASP A 25 -2.85 13.16 2.77
N ASN A 26 -3.56 14.00 3.52
CA ASN A 26 -3.20 14.41 4.87
C ASN A 26 -3.71 13.45 5.97
N LYS A 27 -4.47 12.42 5.62
CA LYS A 27 -5.00 11.42 6.56
C LYS A 27 -4.10 10.21 6.58
N VAL A 28 -3.61 9.87 7.77
CA VAL A 28 -2.75 8.70 8.01
C VAL A 28 -3.41 7.84 9.07
N ALA A 29 -3.59 6.55 8.79
CA ALA A 29 -4.26 5.63 9.70
C ALA A 29 -3.69 4.21 9.61
N LEU A 30 -3.89 3.42 10.66
CA LEU A 30 -3.65 1.98 10.64
C LEU A 30 -4.60 1.33 9.64
N SER A 31 -4.07 0.47 8.78
CA SER A 31 -4.81 -0.27 7.77
C SER A 31 -4.82 -1.75 8.15
N GLU A 32 -5.73 -2.14 9.04
CA GLU A 32 -5.80 -3.51 9.57
C GLU A 32 -6.07 -4.57 8.49
N CYS A 33 -6.91 -4.25 7.51
CA CYS A 33 -7.23 -5.09 6.36
C CYS A 33 -6.94 -4.33 5.04
N PRO A 34 -5.67 -4.24 4.61
CA PRO A 34 -5.32 -3.52 3.39
C PRO A 34 -5.90 -4.25 2.16
N PRO A 35 -6.56 -3.55 1.21
CA PRO A 35 -7.20 -4.15 0.03
C PRO A 35 -6.16 -4.48 -1.06
N LYS A 36 -5.28 -5.44 -0.79
CA LYS A 36 -4.11 -5.79 -1.63
C LYS A 36 -4.47 -6.30 -3.03
N GLU A 37 -5.72 -6.68 -3.30
CA GLU A 37 -6.14 -7.15 -4.63
C GLU A 37 -6.54 -6.00 -5.56
N LEU A 38 -6.79 -4.81 -4.99
CA LEU A 38 -7.28 -3.63 -5.72
C LEU A 38 -6.16 -2.61 -6.01
N GLY A 39 -4.90 -2.95 -5.71
CA GLY A 39 -3.75 -2.09 -5.96
C GLY A 39 -3.40 -2.03 -7.45
N TYR A 40 -2.93 -0.85 -7.89
CA TYR A 40 -2.47 -0.63 -9.26
C TYR A 40 -0.97 -0.89 -9.44
N LEU A 41 -0.15 -0.43 -8.48
CA LEU A 41 1.30 -0.59 -8.48
C LEU A 41 1.74 -1.23 -7.15
N TYR A 42 2.61 -2.22 -7.25
CA TYR A 42 3.14 -2.95 -6.10
C TYR A 42 4.66 -2.80 -6.04
N LEU A 43 5.18 -2.60 -4.82
CA LEU A 43 6.60 -2.57 -4.54
C LEU A 43 6.91 -3.75 -3.63
N TYR A 44 7.75 -4.66 -4.10
CA TYR A 44 8.21 -5.81 -3.34
C TYR A 44 9.62 -5.55 -2.83
N GLU A 45 9.82 -5.76 -1.53
CA GLU A 45 11.16 -5.76 -0.94
C GLU A 45 11.82 -7.11 -1.20
N GLN A 46 13.08 -7.10 -1.65
CA GLN A 46 13.86 -8.33 -1.80
C GLN A 46 14.11 -8.95 -0.43
N ILE A 47 13.75 -10.23 -0.28
CA ILE A 47 14.09 -10.99 0.93
C ILE A 47 15.61 -11.17 0.95
N LYS A 48 16.27 -10.56 1.93
CA LYS A 48 17.67 -10.87 2.22
C LYS A 48 17.72 -12.29 2.77
N SER A 49 18.30 -13.21 2.01
CA SER A 49 18.71 -14.49 2.57
C SER A 49 19.72 -14.21 3.67
N SER A 50 19.48 -14.69 4.88
CA SER A 50 20.51 -14.76 5.91
C SER A 50 21.73 -15.45 5.30
N PRO A 51 22.96 -14.90 5.42
CA PRO A 51 24.14 -15.69 5.10
C PRO A 51 24.11 -16.95 5.97
N GLN A 52 24.18 -18.12 5.35
CA GLN A 52 24.36 -19.39 6.04
C GLN A 52 25.67 -19.38 6.84
#